data_AF-A0A1H3KQ03-F1
#
_entry.id   AF-A0A1H3KQ03-F1
#
_cell.length_a   1.000
_cell.length_b   1.000
_cell.length_c   1.000
_cell.angle_alpha   90.00
_cell.angle_beta   90.00
_cell.angle_gamma   90.00
#
_symmetry.space_group_name_H-M   'P 1'
#
loop_
_entity.id
_entity.type
_entity.pdbx_description
1 polymer ?
#
loop_
_entity_poly.entity_id
_entity_poly.type
_entity_poly.pdbx_seq_one_letter_code
_entity_poly.pdbx_strand_id
1 'polypeptide(L)'
;MATEACAVCDTDVRIAGGIGDLWSFAFESTQGMTLELVDGSEFFLCFDCMERLPGDAEPTAADVERLQAEDGEAAVEKPADGEAAVEKPADDDATVEEPPDAPTE
;
A
#
# COMPACT_ATOMS: atom_id res chain seq x y z
N MET A 1 -2.04 11.87 -2.47
CA MET A 1 -1.86 10.53 -1.89
C MET A 1 -0.96 10.69 -0.69
N ALA A 2 -1.39 10.27 0.49
CA ALA A 2 -0.55 10.30 1.68
C ALA A 2 0.18 8.96 1.79
N THR A 3 1.50 9.00 1.88
CA THR A 3 2.35 7.85 2.19
C THR A 3 3.12 8.16 3.46
N GLU A 4 3.44 7.12 4.23
CA GLU A 4 4.27 7.21 5.42
C GLU A 4 5.23 6.01 5.42
N ALA A 5 6.45 6.24 5.88
CA ALA A 5 7.48 5.21 5.92
C ALA A 5 7.21 4.22 7.06
N CYS A 6 7.29 2.93 6.77
CA CYS A 6 7.25 1.89 7.78
C CYS A 6 8.45 2.02 8.72
N ALA A 7 8.22 1.99 10.03
CA ALA A 7 9.28 2.09 11.03
C ALA A 7 10.26 0.90 11.01
N VAL A 8 9.94 -0.22 10.32
CA VAL A 8 10.81 -1.41 10.24
C VAL A 8 11.61 -1.43 8.94
N CYS A 9 10.93 -1.44 7.79
CA CYS A 9 11.55 -1.64 6.48
C CYS A 9 11.76 -0.34 5.68
N ASP A 10 11.50 0.81 6.28
CA ASP A 10 11.63 2.15 5.69
C ASP A 10 10.84 2.37 4.37
N THR A 11 9.97 1.42 4.00
CA THR A 11 9.21 1.48 2.75
C THR A 11 8.05 2.47 2.89
N ASP A 12 7.91 3.37 1.92
CA ASP A 12 6.75 4.26 1.81
C ASP A 12 5.47 3.47 1.55
N VAL A 13 4.59 3.40 2.55
CA VAL A 13 3.30 2.70 2.47
C VAL A 13 2.15 3.68 2.43
N ARG A 14 1.10 3.36 1.66
CA ARG A 14 -0.09 4.22 1.56
C ARG A 14 -0.91 4.19 2.85
N ILE A 15 -1.23 5.38 3.34
CA ILE A 15 -2.21 5.60 4.40
C ILE A 15 -3.56 5.93 3.75
N ALA A 16 -4.61 5.15 4.04
CA ALA A 16 -5.96 5.58 3.66
C ALA A 16 -6.41 6.69 4.61
N GLY A 17 -6.89 7.80 4.05
CA GLY A 17 -7.42 8.90 4.85
C GLY A 17 -7.22 10.30 4.31
N GLY A 18 -6.79 10.47 3.05
CA GLY A 18 -6.81 11.79 2.42
C GLY A 18 -8.23 12.19 2.00
N ILE A 19 -8.55 13.49 1.99
CA ILE A 19 -9.83 13.97 1.43
C ILE A 19 -9.99 13.54 -0.05
N GLY A 20 -8.87 13.26 -0.75
CA GLY A 20 -8.87 12.71 -2.10
C GLY A 20 -9.35 11.25 -2.20
N ASP A 21 -9.14 10.43 -1.16
CA ASP A 21 -9.61 9.03 -1.08
C ASP A 21 -11.11 8.96 -0.75
N LEU A 22 -11.70 10.04 -0.22
CA LEU A 22 -13.13 10.12 0.06
C LEU A 22 -13.98 10.36 -1.21
N TRP A 23 -13.38 10.98 -2.25
CA TRP A 23 -14.05 11.32 -3.51
C TRP A 23 -13.57 10.48 -4.69
N SER A 24 -12.40 9.85 -4.59
CA SER A 24 -11.96 8.80 -5.48
C SER A 24 -12.41 7.47 -4.88
N PHE A 25 -13.24 6.69 -5.57
CA PHE A 25 -13.58 5.31 -5.19
C PHE A 25 -12.37 4.35 -5.26
N ALA A 26 -11.17 4.85 -5.01
CA ALA A 26 -9.95 4.09 -4.83
C ALA A 26 -10.04 3.35 -3.48
N PHE A 27 -10.82 2.27 -3.47
CA PHE A 27 -10.82 1.23 -2.44
C PHE A 27 -9.50 0.44 -2.41
N GLU A 28 -8.37 1.07 -2.74
CA GLU A 28 -7.09 0.43 -2.56
C GLU A 28 -6.86 0.26 -1.06
N SER A 29 -6.68 -0.99 -0.64
CA SER A 29 -6.50 -1.35 0.76
C SER A 29 -5.37 -0.52 1.37
N THR A 30 -5.61 0.05 2.57
CA THR A 30 -4.53 0.54 3.44
C THR A 30 -3.42 -0.50 3.49
N GLN A 31 -2.17 -0.10 3.42
CA GLN A 31 -1.05 -1.05 3.50
C GLN A 31 -0.27 -0.96 4.82
N GLY A 32 -0.75 -0.14 5.76
CA GLY A 32 -0.20 -0.03 7.11
C GLY A 32 -1.15 0.67 8.08
N MET A 33 -0.80 0.63 9.36
CA MET A 33 -1.47 1.40 10.42
C MET A 33 -0.49 1.76 11.54
N THR A 34 -0.80 2.82 12.27
CA THR A 34 -0.10 3.15 13.52
C THR A 34 -0.56 2.22 14.63
N LEU A 35 0.39 1.54 15.27
CA LEU A 35 0.17 0.69 16.44
C LEU A 35 0.72 1.37 17.70
N GLU A 36 -0.02 1.29 18.80
CA GLU A 36 0.45 1.59 20.14
C GLU A 36 0.95 0.30 20.80
N LEU A 37 2.19 0.30 21.29
CA LEU A 37 2.86 -0.84 21.90
C LEU A 37 2.75 -0.79 23.42
N VAL A 38 3.06 -1.89 24.11
CA VAL A 38 2.85 -1.98 25.58
C VAL A 38 3.80 -1.11 26.40
N ASP A 39 4.91 -0.67 25.81
CA ASP A 39 5.79 0.33 26.42
C ASP A 39 5.30 1.77 26.24
N GLY A 40 4.16 1.96 25.55
CA GLY A 40 3.54 3.27 25.28
C GLY A 40 4.12 3.98 24.06
N SER A 41 5.04 3.34 23.33
CA SER A 41 5.53 3.86 22.05
C SER A 41 4.51 3.63 20.94
N GLU A 42 4.49 4.55 19.98
CA GLU A 42 3.63 4.47 18.79
C GLU A 42 4.50 4.35 17.54
N PHE A 43 4.23 3.34 16.71
CA PHE A 43 4.97 3.12 15.46
C PHE A 43 4.01 2.86 14.30
N PHE A 44 4.30 3.45 13.13
CA PHE A 44 3.62 3.11 11.89
C PHE A 44 4.28 1.91 11.23
N LEU A 45 3.52 0.83 11.04
CA LEU A 45 4.01 -0.41 10.44
C LEU A 45 3.17 -0.79 9.22
N CYS A 46 3.80 -1.36 8.19
CA CYS A 46 3.08 -2.05 7.12
C CYS A 46 2.52 -3.39 7.62
N PHE A 47 1.51 -3.93 6.93
CA PHE A 47 0.91 -5.21 7.32
C PHE A 47 1.92 -6.36 7.34
N ASP A 48 2.85 -6.42 6.38
CA ASP A 48 3.90 -7.43 6.37
C ASP A 48 4.80 -7.39 7.61
N CYS A 49 5.16 -6.20 8.10
CA CYS A 49 5.99 -6.06 9.29
C CYS A 49 5.22 -6.34 10.58
N MET A 50 3.92 -6.01 10.61
CA MET A 50 3.06 -6.39 11.73
C MET A 50 2.97 -7.90 11.91
N GLU A 51 2.86 -8.66 10.81
CA GLU A 51 2.80 -10.13 10.86
C GLU A 51 4.10 -10.78 11.35
N ARG A 52 5.22 -10.05 11.34
CA ARG A 52 6.52 -10.52 11.88
C ARG A 52 6.69 -10.23 13.37
N LEU A 53 5.82 -9.43 13.98
CA LEU A 53 5.86 -9.18 15.42
C LEU A 53 5.63 -10.49 16.20
N PRO A 54 6.19 -10.60 17.42
CA PRO A 54 5.97 -11.79 18.24
C PRO A 54 4.48 -11.96 18.56
N GLY A 55 3.88 -13.07 18.12
CA GLY A 55 2.49 -13.42 18.45
C GLY A 55 2.32 -14.06 19.83
N ASP A 56 3.43 -14.53 20.43
CA ASP A 56 3.44 -15.21 21.73
C ASP A 56 3.70 -14.28 22.92
N ALA A 57 4.00 -13.01 22.66
CA ALA A 57 4.29 -11.99 23.67
C ALA A 57 3.72 -10.63 23.24
N GLU A 58 3.54 -9.72 24.20
CA GLU A 58 3.13 -8.37 23.87
C GLU A 58 4.29 -7.60 23.21
N PRO A 59 4.10 -7.02 22.01
CA PRO A 59 5.16 -6.40 21.25
C PRO A 59 5.64 -5.10 21.89
N THR A 60 6.96 -4.86 21.86
CA THR A 60 7.62 -3.68 22.43
C THR A 60 8.46 -2.94 21.40
N ALA A 61 8.90 -1.72 21.70
CA ALA A 61 9.84 -0.98 20.87
C ALA A 61 11.11 -1.79 20.51
N ALA A 62 11.59 -2.64 21.43
CA ALA A 62 12.75 -3.49 21.18
C ALA A 62 12.50 -4.55 20.09
N ASP A 63 11.26 -5.00 19.92
CA ASP A 63 10.90 -5.91 18.83
C ASP A 63 10.92 -5.21 17.47
N VAL A 64 10.51 -3.94 17.44
CA VAL A 64 10.59 -3.09 16.23
C VAL A 64 12.05 -2.86 15.85
N GLU A 65 12.90 -2.50 16.81
CA GLU A 65 14.34 -2.31 16.59
C GLU A 65 15.03 -3.60 16.12
N ARG A 66 14.62 -4.75 16.67
CA ARG A 66 15.11 -6.06 16.22
C ARG A 66 14.72 -6.31 14.76
N LEU A 67 13.47 -6.07 14.38
CA LEU A 67 13.02 -6.23 13.00
C LEU A 67 13.73 -5.26 12.03
N GLN A 68 14.04 -4.02 12.46
CA GLN A 68 14.84 -3.07 11.67
C GLN A 68 16.24 -3.62 11.38
N ALA A 69 16.87 -4.25 12.38
CA ALA A 69 18.15 -4.90 12.19
C ALA A 69 18.03 -6.06 11.19
N GLU A 70 17.02 -6.92 11.34
CA GLU A 70 16.77 -8.05 10.44
C GLU A 70 16.51 -7.61 8.99
N ASP A 71 15.76 -6.52 8.79
CA ASP A 71 15.46 -5.96 7.45
C ASP A 71 16.68 -5.26 6.83
N GLY A 72 17.45 -4.52 7.64
CA GLY A 72 18.71 -3.90 7.22
C GLY A 72 19.82 -4.92 6.91
N GLU A 73 19.81 -6.08 7.57
CA GLU A 73 20.67 -7.23 7.25
C GLU A 73 20.22 -7.91 5.94
N ALA A 74 18.91 -7.99 5.68
CA ALA A 74 18.36 -8.49 4.42
C ALA A 74 18.62 -7.54 3.23
N ALA A 75 18.77 -6.23 3.47
CA ALA A 75 19.06 -5.23 2.44
C ALA A 75 20.47 -5.36 1.80
N VAL A 76 21.37 -6.20 2.34
CA VAL A 76 22.69 -6.44 1.75
C VAL A 76 22.62 -7.31 0.49
N GLU A 77 21.50 -8.01 0.23
CA GLU A 77 21.28 -8.79 -0.99
C GLU A 77 19.93 -8.51 -1.66
N LYS A 78 19.74 -7.29 -2.21
CA LYS A 78 19.23 -7.03 -3.58
C LYS A 78 18.87 -5.55 -3.78
N PRO A 79 19.08 -5.01 -5.00
CA PRO A 79 18.72 -3.64 -5.29
C PRO A 79 17.19 -3.48 -5.28
N ALA A 80 16.75 -2.31 -4.82
CA ALA A 80 15.42 -1.81 -5.00
C ALA A 80 15.11 -1.72 -6.51
N ASP A 81 14.32 -2.66 -7.01
CA ASP A 81 13.58 -2.42 -8.24
C ASP A 81 12.23 -1.84 -7.83
N GLY A 82 12.15 -0.52 -7.91
CA GLY A 82 10.87 0.13 -7.97
C GLY A 82 10.21 -0.29 -9.28
N GLU A 83 9.10 -1.02 -9.20
CA GLU A 83 8.12 -1.04 -10.28
C GLU A 83 6.94 -0.15 -9.91
N ALA A 84 7.11 1.13 -10.24
CA ALA A 84 6.03 1.85 -10.90
C ALA A 84 5.80 1.18 -12.27
N ALA A 85 4.92 0.18 -12.34
CA ALA A 85 4.36 -0.28 -13.61
C ALA A 85 3.14 0.59 -13.95
N VAL A 86 3.42 1.66 -14.67
CA VAL A 86 2.45 2.25 -15.61
C VAL A 86 2.47 1.38 -16.86
N GLU A 87 1.38 0.69 -17.19
CA GLU A 87 1.03 0.34 -18.58
C GLU A 87 -0.47 0.54 -18.84
N LYS A 88 -0.76 1.12 -20.01
CA LYS A 88 -1.96 1.89 -20.38
C LYS A 88 -2.89 1.11 -21.35
N PRO A 89 -3.74 1.80 -22.15
CA PRO A 89 -5.20 1.74 -22.17
C PRO A 89 -5.76 0.62 -23.08
N ALA A 90 -7.01 0.21 -22.84
CA ALA A 90 -7.84 -0.40 -23.88
C ALA A 90 -9.05 0.49 -24.08
N ASP A 91 -8.91 1.40 -25.04
CA ASP A 91 -10.01 1.75 -25.93
C ASP A 91 -10.62 0.42 -26.44
N ASP A 92 -11.80 0.04 -25.94
CA ASP A 92 -12.66 -0.88 -26.66
C ASP A 92 -13.73 -0.03 -27.35
N ASP A 93 -13.38 0.30 -28.59
CA ASP A 93 -14.28 0.66 -29.67
C ASP A 93 -15.35 -0.43 -29.81
N ALA A 94 -16.43 -0.30 -29.04
CA ALA A 94 -17.71 -0.89 -29.43
C ALA A 94 -18.43 0.14 -30.29
N THR A 95 -18.03 0.17 -31.56
CA THR A 95 -18.84 0.60 -32.69
C THR A 95 -20.20 -0.12 -32.61
N VAL A 96 -21.17 0.48 -31.91
CA VAL A 96 -22.58 0.20 -32.19
C VAL A 96 -22.85 0.86 -33.53
N GLU A 97 -22.79 0.01 -34.55
CA GLU A 97 -23.19 0.30 -35.91
C GLU A 97 -24.60 0.91 -35.90
N GLU A 98 -24.68 2.21 -36.19
CA GLU A 98 -25.84 2.79 -36.84
C GLU A 98 -25.82 2.30 -38.29
N PRO A 99 -26.90 1.64 -38.76
CA PRO A 99 -27.54 2.16 -39.97
C PRO A 99 -29.06 1.84 -40.02
N PRO A 100 -29.78 2.35 -41.02
CA PRO A 100 -29.98 3.76 -41.32
C PRO A 100 -31.48 4.11 -41.37
N ASP A 101 -31.74 5.41 -41.31
CA ASP A 101 -33.02 6.03 -41.65
C ASP A 101 -33.59 5.55 -43.02
N ALA A 102 -34.93 5.41 -43.02
CA ALA A 102 -35.89 5.51 -44.13
C ALA A 102 -36.13 4.25 -45.02
N PRO A 103 -37.37 4.04 -45.53
CA PRO A 103 -38.07 5.02 -46.37
C PRO A 103 -39.47 5.48 -45.91
N THR A 104 -39.74 6.73 -46.29
CA THR A 104 -41.02 7.34 -46.66
C THR A 104 -42.10 6.38 -47.17
N GLU A 105 -43.30 6.49 -46.60
CA GLU A 105 -44.60 6.46 -47.33
C GLU A 105 -45.58 7.46 -46.70
#